data_AF-A0A015K077-F1
#
_entry.id   AF-A0A015K077-F1
#
_cell.length_a   1.000
_cell.length_b   1.000
_cell.length_c   1.000
_cell.angle_alpha   90.00
_cell.angle_beta   90.00
_cell.angle_gamma   90.00
#
_symmetry.space_group_name_H-M   'P 1'
#
loop_
_entity.id
_entity.type
_entity.pdbx_description
1 polymer ?
#
loop_
_entity_poly.entity_id
_entity_poly.type
_entity_poly.pdbx_seq_one_letter_code
_entity_poly.pdbx_strand_id
1 'polypeptide(L)'
;MYKKNFYVCNAEINLVPLPGKELLEPVRTLKRKSVSDWTEQDVMPLAELLAGRIGIDGIGENFSGASAFGSISEDLSKFVFEHPKSDQLLIRST
;
A
#
# COMPACT_ATOMS: atom_id res chain seq x y z
N MET A 1 4.24 15.14 20.81
CA MET A 1 4.17 15.63 19.42
C MET A 1 5.12 14.77 18.59
N TYR A 2 4.66 13.63 18.07
CA TYR A 2 5.52 12.72 17.31
C TYR A 2 5.51 13.11 15.83
N LYS A 3 6.63 13.66 15.34
CA LYS A 3 6.92 13.85 13.93
C LYS A 3 7.68 12.61 13.43
N LYS A 4 6.96 11.57 13.00
CA LYS A 4 7.55 10.55 12.13
C LYS A 4 7.08 10.91 10.72
N ASN A 5 7.82 11.83 10.10
CA ASN A 5 7.59 12.20 8.71
C ASN A 5 7.84 10.96 7.85
N PHE A 6 6.82 10.55 7.09
CA PHE A 6 6.84 9.37 6.24
C PHE A 6 7.64 9.69 4.97
N TYR A 7 8.84 9.12 4.83
CA TYR A 7 9.70 9.30 3.65
C TYR A 7 9.86 7.97 2.91
N VAL A 8 8.78 7.47 2.29
CA VAL A 8 8.87 6.35 1.33
C VAL A 8 9.61 6.78 0.04
N CYS A 9 9.76 8.09 -0.21
CA CYS A 9 10.59 8.58 -1.33
C CYS A 9 12.08 8.24 -1.25
N ASN A 10 12.58 7.79 -0.09
CA ASN A 10 13.95 7.28 0.03
C ASN A 10 14.01 5.75 -0.02
N ALA A 11 12.90 5.07 -0.27
CA ALA A 11 12.91 3.61 -0.38
C ALA A 11 13.79 3.22 -1.58
N GLU A 12 14.78 2.38 -1.31
CA GLU A 12 15.58 1.78 -2.37
C GLU A 12 14.67 0.97 -3.29
N ILE A 13 14.87 1.11 -4.61
CA ILE A 13 14.11 0.35 -5.58
C ILE A 13 14.37 -1.13 -5.35
N ASN A 14 13.30 -1.87 -5.12
CA ASN A 14 13.32 -3.32 -5.07
C ASN A 14 12.67 -3.88 -6.35
N LEU A 15 13.54 -4.40 -7.21
CA LEU A 15 13.15 -5.02 -8.48
C LEU A 15 12.46 -6.38 -8.30
N VAL A 16 12.49 -6.96 -7.10
CA VAL A 16 11.76 -8.19 -6.79
C VAL A 16 10.30 -7.83 -6.54
N PRO A 17 9.34 -8.38 -7.33
CA PRO A 17 7.92 -8.18 -7.07
C PRO A 17 7.53 -8.65 -5.67
N LEU A 18 6.62 -7.92 -5.02
CA LEU A 18 6.07 -8.32 -3.73
C LEU A 18 5.21 -9.58 -3.91
N PRO A 19 5.45 -10.69 -3.18
CA PRO A 19 4.56 -11.84 -3.20
C PRO A 19 3.15 -11.43 -2.75
N GLY A 20 2.15 -11.59 -3.61
CA GLY A 20 0.78 -11.16 -3.33
C GLY A 20 0.22 -11.71 -2.01
N LYS A 21 0.62 -12.92 -1.58
CA LYS A 21 0.20 -13.51 -0.30
C LYS A 21 0.52 -12.64 0.92
N GLU A 22 1.56 -11.82 0.87
CA GLU A 22 1.93 -10.91 1.98
C GLU A 22 0.92 -9.77 2.16
N LEU A 23 0.14 -9.46 1.13
CA LEU A 23 -0.88 -8.40 1.17
C LEU A 23 -2.20 -8.85 1.78
N LEU A 24 -2.45 -10.16 1.90
CA LEU A 24 -3.78 -10.68 2.22
C LEU A 24 -4.28 -10.21 3.60
N GLU A 25 -3.48 -10.40 4.65
CA GLU A 25 -3.88 -10.01 6.02
C GLU A 25 -3.88 -8.49 6.24
N PRO A 26 -2.89 -7.72 5.75
CA PRO A 26 -2.96 -6.26 5.79
C PRO A 26 -4.21 -5.68 5.11
N VAL A 27 -4.55 -6.17 3.91
CA VAL A 27 -5.79 -5.76 3.22
C VAL A 27 -7.02 -6.14 4.03
N ARG A 28 -7.10 -7.38 4.53
CA ARG A 28 -8.24 -7.83 5.36
C ARG A 28 -8.41 -6.96 6.61
N THR A 29 -7.31 -6.57 7.24
CA THR A 29 -7.31 -5.72 8.42
C THR A 29 -7.83 -4.33 8.09
N LEU A 30 -7.33 -3.70 7.02
CA LEU A 30 -7.77 -2.38 6.57
C LEU A 30 -9.26 -2.37 6.20
N LYS A 31 -9.74 -3.41 5.49
CA LYS A 31 -11.15 -3.56 5.09
C LYS A 31 -12.14 -3.75 6.25
N ARG A 32 -11.66 -3.91 7.50
CA ARG A 32 -12.55 -3.88 8.69
C ARG A 32 -13.09 -2.47 8.96
N LYS A 33 -12.49 -1.45 8.35
CA LYS A 33 -12.91 -0.05 8.44
C LYS A 33 -13.43 0.43 7.09
N SER A 34 -14.40 1.33 7.13
CA SER A 34 -14.82 2.05 5.93
C SER A 34 -13.69 2.98 5.47
N VAL A 35 -13.62 3.27 4.17
CA VAL A 35 -12.56 4.10 3.59
C VAL A 35 -12.50 5.48 4.24
N SER A 36 -13.66 6.07 4.57
CA SER A 36 -13.76 7.37 5.25
C SER A 36 -13.21 7.37 6.67
N ASP A 37 -13.05 6.19 7.30
CA ASP A 37 -12.53 6.04 8.67
C ASP A 37 -11.05 5.63 8.70
N TRP A 38 -10.40 5.53 7.52
CA TRP A 38 -8.99 5.17 7.46
C TRP A 38 -8.12 6.26 8.08
N THR A 39 -7.08 5.82 8.80
CA THR A 39 -6.03 6.69 9.31
C THR A 39 -4.69 6.35 8.66
N GLU A 40 -3.72 7.25 8.75
CA GLU A 40 -2.35 6.98 8.29
C GLU A 40 -1.78 5.69 8.93
N GLN A 41 -2.10 5.44 10.21
CA GLN A 41 -1.67 4.25 10.94
C GLN A 41 -2.31 2.96 10.42
N ASP A 42 -3.53 3.03 9.91
CA ASP A 42 -4.22 1.87 9.33
C ASP A 42 -3.61 1.49 7.97
N VAL A 43 -3.18 2.49 7.20
CA VAL A 43 -2.60 2.32 5.86
C VAL A 43 -1.10 1.98 5.93
N MET A 44 -0.42 2.40 7.00
CA MET A 44 1.02 2.24 7.23
C MET A 44 1.56 0.83 6.90
N PRO A 45 0.96 -0.28 7.38
CA PRO A 45 1.50 -1.62 7.14
C PRO A 45 1.49 -2.00 5.65
N LEU A 46 0.47 -1.55 4.90
CA LEU A 46 0.40 -1.76 3.46
C LEU A 46 1.43 -0.90 2.72
N ALA A 47 1.57 0.36 3.11
CA ALA A 47 2.54 1.28 2.52
C ALA A 47 3.98 0.79 2.70
N GLU A 48 4.33 0.25 3.88
CA GLU A 48 5.66 -0.31 4.15
C GLU A 48 5.98 -1.55 3.28
N LEU A 49 5.00 -2.41 3.04
CA LEU A 49 5.16 -3.57 2.15
C LEU A 49 5.36 -3.17 0.68
N LEU A 50 4.64 -2.14 0.24
CA LEU A 50 4.69 -1.66 -1.14
C LEU A 50 5.88 -0.75 -1.42
N ALA A 51 6.51 -0.19 -0.38
CA ALA A 51 7.62 0.75 -0.50
C ALA A 51 8.75 0.20 -1.39
N GLY A 52 9.06 0.95 -2.46
CA GLY A 52 10.12 0.62 -3.41
C GLY A 52 9.85 -0.58 -4.30
N ARG A 53 8.71 -1.28 -4.18
CA ARG A 53 8.38 -2.45 -5.02
C ARG A 53 7.91 -2.00 -6.39
N ILE A 54 8.43 -2.66 -7.44
CA ILE A 54 8.05 -2.37 -8.83
C ILE A 54 6.74 -3.04 -9.26
N GLY A 55 6.22 -3.97 -8.46
CA GLY A 55 5.03 -4.73 -8.79
C GLY A 55 4.68 -5.76 -7.72
N ILE A 56 3.54 -6.41 -7.94
CA ILE A 56 3.01 -7.48 -7.08
C ILE A 56 2.96 -8.75 -7.92
N ASP A 57 3.57 -9.84 -7.43
CA ASP A 57 3.38 -11.16 -8.02
C ASP A 57 1.98 -11.66 -7.66
N GLY A 58 1.18 -11.99 -8.68
CA GLY A 58 -0.17 -12.51 -8.54
C GLY A 58 -0.33 -13.95 -9.03
N ILE A 59 0.75 -14.69 -9.26
CA ILE A 59 0.71 -16.04 -9.84
C ILE A 59 0.52 -17.10 -8.73
N GLY A 60 -0.31 -18.11 -9.00
CA GLY A 60 -0.47 -19.28 -8.13
C GLY A 60 -0.98 -18.91 -6.73
N GLU A 61 -0.25 -19.29 -5.69
CA GLU A 61 -0.62 -19.00 -4.29
C GLU A 61 -0.72 -17.50 -3.97
N ASN A 62 -0.05 -16.65 -4.76
CA ASN A 62 -0.05 -15.21 -4.58
C ASN A 62 -1.30 -14.51 -5.13
N PHE A 63 -2.10 -15.18 -5.96
CA PHE A 63 -3.27 -14.60 -6.62
C PHE A 63 -4.27 -14.01 -5.61
N SER A 64 -4.53 -14.72 -4.53
CA SER A 64 -5.55 -14.31 -3.54
C SER A 64 -5.23 -12.96 -2.89
N GLY A 65 -3.98 -12.74 -2.49
CA GLY A 65 -3.57 -11.49 -1.88
C GLY A 65 -3.36 -10.36 -2.90
N ALA A 66 -2.89 -10.66 -4.11
CA ALA A 66 -2.85 -9.69 -5.21
C ALA A 66 -4.25 -9.20 -5.60
N SER A 67 -5.22 -10.11 -5.69
CA SER A 67 -6.63 -9.80 -5.94
C SER A 67 -7.25 -8.99 -4.79
N ALA A 68 -6.94 -9.35 -3.54
CA ALA A 68 -7.38 -8.58 -2.38
C ALA A 68 -6.88 -7.12 -2.45
N PHE A 69 -5.60 -6.92 -2.78
CA PHE A 69 -5.04 -5.58 -2.97
C PHE A 69 -5.71 -4.84 -4.13
N GLY A 70 -5.93 -5.51 -5.27
CA GLY A 70 -6.67 -4.93 -6.39
C GLY A 70 -8.01 -4.35 -5.98
N SER A 71 -8.72 -5.02 -5.06
CA SER A 71 -10.04 -4.58 -4.55
C SER A 71 -10.04 -3.29 -3.72
N ILE A 72 -8.88 -2.83 -3.25
CA ILE A 72 -8.75 -1.58 -2.46
C ILE A 72 -7.83 -0.55 -3.14
N SER A 73 -7.24 -0.88 -4.28
CA SER A 73 -6.19 -0.09 -4.91
C SER A 73 -6.62 1.33 -5.29
N GLU A 74 -7.86 1.49 -5.76
CA GLU A 74 -8.43 2.80 -6.10
C GLU A 74 -8.65 3.66 -4.85
N ASP A 75 -9.25 3.09 -3.80
CA ASP A 75 -9.51 3.77 -2.54
C ASP A 75 -8.22 4.17 -1.82
N LEU A 76 -7.23 3.27 -1.84
CA LEU A 76 -5.90 3.54 -1.30
C LEU A 76 -5.22 4.66 -2.06
N SER A 77 -5.35 4.70 -3.39
CA SER A 77 -4.82 5.79 -4.20
C SER A 77 -5.48 7.13 -3.82
N LYS A 78 -6.81 7.17 -3.72
CA LYS A 78 -7.55 8.37 -3.30
C LYS A 78 -7.13 8.84 -1.91
N PHE A 79 -7.05 7.94 -0.93
CA PHE A 79 -6.60 8.26 0.43
C PHE A 79 -5.22 8.92 0.43
N VAL A 80 -4.28 8.38 -0.36
CA VAL A 80 -2.95 8.96 -0.51
C VAL A 80 -3.00 10.39 -1.08
N PHE A 81 -3.77 10.62 -2.14
CA PHE A 81 -3.91 11.94 -2.78
C PHE A 81 -4.58 12.99 -1.88
N GLU A 82 -5.57 12.58 -1.09
CA GLU A 82 -6.31 13.49 -0.19
C GLU A 82 -5.54 13.85 1.07
N HIS A 83 -4.49 13.09 1.39
CA HIS A 83 -3.64 13.29 2.55
C HIS A 83 -2.21 13.71 2.15
N PRO A 84 -1.97 14.86 1.50
CA PRO A 84 -0.77 15.19 0.71
C PRO A 84 0.57 15.28 1.46
N LYS A 85 0.62 15.11 2.79
CA LYS A 85 1.86 14.64 3.46
C LYS A 85 2.27 13.22 3.03
N SER A 86 1.38 12.57 2.30
CA SER A 86 1.43 11.28 1.65
C SER A 86 1.62 11.41 0.14
N ASP A 87 1.61 12.60 -0.49
CA ASP A 87 1.68 12.78 -1.97
C ASP A 87 2.96 12.23 -2.64
N GLN A 88 3.92 11.76 -1.85
CA GLN A 88 5.07 11.01 -2.32
C GLN A 88 4.80 9.51 -2.56
N LEU A 89 3.57 9.02 -2.32
CA LEU A 89 3.30 7.58 -2.23
C LEU A 89 3.04 6.84 -3.55
N LEU A 90 2.63 7.48 -4.66
CA LEU A 90 2.11 6.69 -5.80
C LEU A 90 2.41 7.19 -7.22
N ILE A 91 3.06 8.34 -7.42
CA ILE A 91 3.23 8.87 -8.78
C ILE A 91 4.66 8.67 -9.28
N ARG A 92 4.87 7.53 -9.95
CA ARG A 92 5.59 7.42 -11.24
C ARG A 92 5.50 6.00 -11.78
N SER A 93 4.28 5.62 -12.17
CA SER A 93 4.06 4.59 -13.19
C SER A 93 3.77 5.31 -14.51
N THR A 94 4.82 5.63 -15.24
CA THR A 94 4.80 5.79 -16.70
C THR A 94 5.91 4.95 -17.28
#